data_AF-A0A3G3GQI8-F1
#
_entry.id   AF-A0A3G3GQI8-F1
#
_cell.length_a   1.000
_cell.length_b   1.000
_cell.length_c   1.000
_cell.angle_alpha   90.00
_cell.angle_beta   90.00
_cell.angle_gamma   90.00
#
_symmetry.space_group_name_H-M   'P 1'
#
loop_
_entity.id
_entity.type
_entity.pdbx_description
1 polymer ?
#
loop_
_entity_poly.entity_id
_entity_poly.type
_entity_poly.pdbx_seq_one_letter_code
_entity_poly.pdbx_strand_id
1 'polypeptide(L)'
;MGNKIAVVGQWLLITTVVILKLRADTTYFLTPDSYHYLHAAQSLHDGKGYYIVFEGRDTFCAIWPVGYSASIAGLAWLTGFSVEISSKIVNLLALAGCFWLIYSHFREKAWFVSLAFSASSLVQVYANTWSETLFLFFVVGFAAQSIEAMPTKVGGAFWAIGAFLSRYAAVFLAFVLLIQRKFRAALYYLLFVAGYLLFNFYQTKTFTGGHGFWPDEPWLSRVGRGIRGLGEELLFFAVRDWGLKNTALVDSVKWLIYGVALGQVIVVSLMMREFWKWVKGHGIDAYGMTKSSFFQVGVGYLLFTIAIYLTDTSIESLYFRRLAPASLLFTVAVLEWVSLQKVLFERTKWYFVLFFVLSIIHSIPK
;
A
#
# COMPACT_ATOMS: atom_id res chain seq x y z
N MET A 1 -1.75 3.95 28.71
CA MET A 1 -1.08 5.11 28.07
C MET A 1 0.07 4.72 27.12
N GLY A 2 0.95 3.76 27.46
CA GLY A 2 2.12 3.42 26.64
C GLY A 2 1.85 3.04 25.17
N ASN A 3 0.78 2.27 24.88
CA ASN A 3 0.50 1.80 23.52
C ASN A 3 0.15 2.93 22.54
N LYS A 4 -0.62 3.94 22.98
CA LYS A 4 -0.97 5.09 22.14
C LYS A 4 0.29 5.91 21.79
N ILE A 5 1.17 6.09 22.77
CA ILE A 5 2.45 6.80 22.58
C ILE A 5 3.33 6.05 21.58
N ALA A 6 3.42 4.72 21.70
CA ALA A 6 4.21 3.90 20.77
C ALA A 6 3.69 3.98 19.32
N VAL A 7 2.37 3.88 19.11
CA VAL A 7 1.73 4.01 17.78
C VAL A 7 2.01 5.38 17.17
N VAL A 8 1.83 6.46 17.94
CA VAL A 8 2.12 7.83 17.48
C VAL A 8 3.62 8.01 17.20
N GLY A 9 4.48 7.47 18.07
CA GLY A 9 5.93 7.52 17.90
C GLY A 9 6.40 6.83 16.62
N GLN A 10 5.83 5.68 16.27
CA GLN A 10 6.10 4.99 15.00
C GLN A 10 5.68 5.82 13.78
N TRP A 11 4.49 6.42 13.82
CA TRP A 11 4.03 7.31 12.74
C TRP A 11 4.94 8.54 12.59
N LEU A 12 5.34 9.17 13.71
CA LEU A 12 6.26 10.31 13.70
C LEU A 12 7.64 9.93 13.15
N LEU A 13 8.14 8.74 13.52
CA LEU A 13 9.41 8.22 13.00
C LEU A 13 9.34 8.06 11.47
N ILE A 14 8.32 7.38 10.95
CA ILE A 14 8.14 7.21 9.49
C ILE A 14 8.01 8.57 8.81
N THR A 15 7.20 9.47 9.37
CA THR A 15 7.02 10.84 8.83
C THR A 15 8.34 11.60 8.76
N THR A 16 9.16 11.49 9.81
CA THR A 16 10.49 12.10 9.85
C THR A 16 11.38 11.54 8.74
N VAL A 17 11.41 10.21 8.56
CA VAL A 17 12.18 9.59 7.48
C VAL A 17 11.67 10.02 6.11
N VAL A 18 10.35 10.09 5.88
CA VAL A 18 9.79 10.59 4.62
C VAL A 18 10.22 12.02 4.34
N ILE A 19 10.16 12.92 5.33
CA ILE A 19 10.60 14.31 5.17
C ILE A 19 12.10 14.39 4.86
N LEU A 20 12.93 13.59 5.54
CA LEU A 20 14.37 13.53 5.24
C LEU A 20 14.62 13.06 3.82
N LYS A 21 13.90 12.03 3.34
CA LYS A 21 13.99 11.56 1.96
C LYS A 21 13.62 12.67 0.98
N LEU A 22 12.48 13.34 1.19
CA LEU A 22 12.03 14.44 0.33
C LEU A 22 13.06 15.57 0.23
N ARG A 23 13.79 15.87 1.32
CA ARG A 23 14.86 16.87 1.30
C ARG A 23 16.13 16.42 0.58
N ALA A 24 16.42 15.12 0.60
CA ALA A 24 17.63 14.56 -0.01
C ALA A 24 17.48 14.31 -1.52
N ASP A 25 16.25 14.19 -2.02
CA ASP A 25 15.96 13.89 -3.43
C ASP A 25 15.68 15.14 -4.24
N THR A 26 16.44 15.35 -5.31
CA THR A 26 16.32 16.54 -6.18
C THR A 26 15.03 16.56 -7.00
N THR A 27 14.38 15.41 -7.18
CA THR A 27 13.10 15.30 -7.90
C THR A 27 11.90 15.36 -6.97
N TYR A 28 12.11 15.53 -5.66
CA TYR A 28 11.07 15.53 -4.64
C TYR A 28 10.16 14.28 -4.68
N PHE A 29 10.73 13.13 -5.07
CA PHE A 29 10.00 11.87 -5.31
C PHE A 29 8.81 12.04 -6.26
N LEU A 30 9.05 12.72 -7.39
CA LEU A 30 8.11 12.85 -8.50
C LEU A 30 8.50 11.90 -9.64
N THR A 31 7.58 11.03 -10.03
CA THR A 31 7.72 10.14 -11.19
C THR A 31 6.82 10.61 -12.33
N PRO A 32 6.88 10.03 -13.55
CA PRO A 32 5.94 10.35 -14.63
C PRO A 32 4.46 10.34 -14.19
N ASP A 33 4.03 9.29 -13.47
CA ASP A 33 2.68 9.23 -12.88
C ASP A 33 2.36 10.41 -11.94
N SER A 34 3.35 10.88 -11.18
CA SER A 34 3.18 11.98 -10.24
C SER A 34 2.82 13.26 -10.96
N TYR A 35 3.45 13.55 -12.11
CA TYR A 35 3.12 14.72 -12.91
C TYR A 35 1.67 14.69 -13.39
N HIS A 36 1.15 13.53 -13.80
CA HIS A 36 -0.25 13.41 -14.20
C HIS A 36 -1.21 13.58 -13.02
N TYR A 37 -0.92 13.01 -11.85
CA TYR A 37 -1.74 13.24 -10.64
C TYR A 37 -1.75 14.72 -10.24
N LEU A 38 -0.59 15.37 -10.22
CA LEU A 38 -0.46 16.78 -9.86
C LEU A 38 -1.14 17.69 -10.89
N HIS A 39 -1.01 17.39 -12.18
CA HIS A 39 -1.71 18.13 -13.23
C HIS A 39 -3.23 17.99 -13.08
N ALA A 40 -3.73 16.78 -12.87
CA ALA A 40 -5.16 16.57 -12.65
C ALA A 40 -5.66 17.27 -11.38
N ALA A 41 -4.86 17.28 -10.32
CA ALA A 41 -5.16 18.02 -9.09
C ALA A 41 -5.16 19.54 -9.34
N GLN A 42 -4.22 20.05 -10.13
CA GLN A 42 -4.18 21.48 -10.48
C GLN A 42 -5.40 21.86 -11.34
N SER A 43 -5.78 21.04 -12.32
CA SER A 43 -6.99 21.27 -13.13
C SER A 43 -8.26 21.32 -12.27
N LEU A 44 -8.37 20.43 -11.28
CA LEU A 44 -9.47 20.44 -10.30
C LEU A 44 -9.44 21.70 -9.44
N HIS A 45 -8.27 22.07 -8.92
CA HIS A 45 -8.07 23.26 -8.11
C HIS A 45 -8.43 24.55 -8.86
N ASP A 46 -8.11 24.61 -10.16
CA ASP A 46 -8.39 25.75 -11.04
C ASP A 46 -9.85 25.77 -11.55
N GLY A 47 -10.68 24.78 -11.21
CA GLY A 47 -12.06 24.68 -11.68
C GLY A 47 -12.22 24.23 -13.14
N LYS A 48 -11.15 23.70 -13.77
CA LYS A 48 -11.15 23.21 -15.16
C LYS A 48 -11.74 21.80 -15.31
N GLY A 49 -12.01 21.12 -14.20
CA GLY A 49 -12.46 19.74 -14.16
C GLY A 49 -11.31 18.73 -14.10
N TYR A 50 -11.61 17.44 -14.30
CA TYR A 50 -10.63 16.37 -14.13
C TYR A 50 -9.86 16.06 -15.42
N TYR A 51 -8.96 16.96 -15.79
CA TYR A 51 -8.18 16.90 -17.04
C TYR A 51 -6.67 16.82 -16.82
N ILE A 52 -6.00 16.07 -17.69
CA ILE A 52 -4.55 15.98 -17.79
C ILE A 52 -4.07 16.38 -19.19
N VAL A 53 -2.84 16.89 -19.29
CA VAL A 53 -2.15 16.93 -20.58
C VAL A 53 -1.62 15.54 -20.88
N PHE A 54 -2.11 14.96 -21.98
CA PHE A 54 -1.66 13.68 -22.51
C PHE A 54 -1.37 13.85 -24.00
N GLU A 55 -0.18 13.47 -24.46
CA GLU A 55 0.27 13.66 -25.86
C GLU A 55 0.10 15.11 -26.37
N GLY A 56 0.33 16.09 -25.48
CA GLY A 56 0.21 17.51 -25.80
C GLY A 56 -1.22 18.04 -25.90
N ARG A 57 -2.24 17.26 -25.50
CA ARG A 57 -3.66 17.66 -25.52
C ARG A 57 -4.30 17.54 -24.15
N ASP A 58 -5.16 18.48 -23.81
CA ASP A 58 -6.03 18.38 -22.63
C ASP A 58 -7.04 17.25 -22.84
N THR A 59 -6.94 16.23 -21.99
CA THR A 59 -7.73 15.00 -22.07
C THR A 59 -8.36 14.73 -20.72
N PHE A 60 -9.64 14.35 -20.72
CA PHE A 60 -10.31 13.92 -19.50
C PHE A 60 -9.55 12.71 -18.90
N CYS A 61 -9.20 12.80 -17.62
CA CYS A 61 -8.38 11.78 -16.98
C CYS A 61 -9.20 10.54 -16.64
N ALA A 62 -9.28 9.58 -17.57
CA ALA A 62 -9.86 8.26 -17.29
C ALA A 62 -8.81 7.21 -16.88
N ILE A 63 -7.51 7.54 -16.96
CA ILE A 63 -6.40 6.60 -16.64
C ILE A 63 -6.40 6.25 -15.15
N TRP A 64 -6.59 7.25 -14.28
CA TRP A 64 -6.66 7.06 -12.84
C TRP A 64 -7.97 7.61 -12.28
N PRO A 65 -8.57 6.96 -11.27
CA PRO A 65 -9.76 7.48 -10.62
C PRO A 65 -9.47 8.81 -9.89
N VAL A 66 -10.50 9.64 -9.74
CA VAL A 66 -10.39 11.05 -9.33
C VAL A 66 -9.95 11.28 -7.88
N GLY A 67 -10.14 10.31 -6.98
CA GLY A 67 -10.07 10.51 -5.54
C GLY A 67 -8.70 10.96 -5.00
N TYR A 68 -7.58 10.46 -5.54
CA TYR A 68 -6.26 10.91 -5.10
C TYR A 68 -6.01 12.37 -5.50
N SER A 69 -6.17 12.71 -6.77
CA SER A 69 -6.02 14.07 -7.29
C SER A 69 -7.00 15.06 -6.64
N ALA A 70 -8.25 14.63 -6.39
CA ALA A 70 -9.23 15.45 -5.68
C ALA A 70 -8.84 15.70 -4.22
N SER A 71 -8.25 14.71 -3.54
CA SER A 71 -7.74 14.89 -2.17
C SER A 71 -6.59 15.89 -2.13
N ILE A 72 -5.71 15.85 -3.14
CA ILE A 72 -4.62 16.83 -3.31
C ILE A 72 -5.18 18.22 -3.54
N ALA A 73 -6.08 18.37 -4.51
CA ALA A 73 -6.71 19.65 -4.85
C ALA A 73 -7.48 20.25 -3.67
N GLY A 74 -8.25 19.43 -2.96
CA GLY A 74 -8.99 19.83 -1.77
C GLY A 74 -8.07 20.32 -0.65
N LEU A 75 -6.95 19.62 -0.40
CA LEU A 75 -5.98 20.06 0.60
C LEU A 75 -5.26 21.34 0.18
N ALA A 76 -4.88 21.46 -1.10
CA ALA A 76 -4.28 22.68 -1.65
C ALA A 76 -5.22 23.88 -1.48
N TRP A 77 -6.51 23.71 -1.81
CA TRP A 77 -7.53 24.72 -1.60
C TRP A 77 -7.72 25.10 -0.12
N LEU A 78 -7.73 24.13 0.79
CA LEU A 78 -7.90 24.36 2.23
C LEU A 78 -6.71 25.07 2.89
N THR A 79 -5.48 24.81 2.41
CA THR A 79 -4.24 25.24 3.08
C THR A 79 -3.51 26.37 2.36
N GLY A 80 -3.81 26.60 1.09
CA GLY A 80 -3.06 27.51 0.20
C GLY A 80 -1.70 26.96 -0.23
N PHE A 81 -1.37 25.71 0.10
CA PHE A 81 -0.13 25.09 -0.37
C PHE A 81 -0.23 24.66 -1.84
N SER A 82 0.92 24.55 -2.50
CA SER A 82 0.99 23.99 -3.86
C SER A 82 0.43 22.56 -3.88
N VAL A 83 -0.07 22.12 -5.04
CA VAL A 83 -0.53 20.74 -5.22
C VAL A 83 0.57 19.71 -4.93
N GLU A 84 1.83 20.07 -5.15
CA GLU A 84 2.99 19.22 -4.85
C GLU A 84 3.18 19.00 -3.34
N ILE A 85 3.18 20.06 -2.53
CA ILE A 85 3.29 19.93 -1.07
C ILE A 85 2.06 19.23 -0.52
N SER A 86 0.89 19.61 -1.03
CA SER A 86 -0.39 19.02 -0.66
C SER A 86 -0.41 17.51 -0.90
N SER A 87 0.21 17.00 -1.97
CA SER A 87 0.27 15.56 -2.21
C SER A 87 1.05 14.79 -1.15
N LYS A 88 2.15 15.37 -0.65
CA LYS A 88 2.95 14.76 0.43
C LYS A 88 2.16 14.75 1.74
N ILE A 89 1.47 15.84 2.04
CA ILE A 89 0.64 15.92 3.25
C ILE A 89 -0.53 14.93 3.16
N VAL A 90 -1.20 14.81 2.01
CA VAL A 90 -2.26 13.80 1.79
C VAL A 90 -1.75 12.39 2.08
N ASN A 91 -0.56 12.03 1.60
CA ASN A 91 0.04 10.73 1.90
C ASN A 91 0.28 10.52 3.40
N LEU A 92 0.84 11.52 4.09
CA LEU A 92 1.13 11.44 5.53
C LEU A 92 -0.15 11.41 6.38
N LEU A 93 -1.21 12.10 5.96
CA LEU A 93 -2.53 12.05 6.57
C LEU A 93 -3.21 10.69 6.35
N ALA A 94 -3.13 10.12 5.15
CA ALA A 94 -3.61 8.78 4.88
C ALA A 94 -2.87 7.74 5.75
N LEU A 95 -1.55 7.88 5.89
CA LEU A 95 -0.76 7.05 6.81
C LEU A 95 -1.21 7.23 8.27
N ALA A 96 -1.39 8.47 8.74
CA ALA A 96 -1.92 8.73 10.07
C ALA A 96 -3.29 8.06 10.28
N GLY A 97 -4.15 8.11 9.26
CA GLY A 97 -5.42 7.40 9.20
C GLY A 97 -5.27 5.88 9.36
N CYS A 98 -4.29 5.26 8.69
CA CYS A 98 -3.97 3.84 8.89
C CYS A 98 -3.59 3.53 10.34
N PHE A 99 -2.72 4.32 10.95
CA PHE A 99 -2.31 4.15 12.36
C PHE A 99 -3.51 4.30 13.30
N TRP A 100 -4.40 5.27 13.04
CA TRP A 100 -5.63 5.44 13.80
C TRP A 100 -6.57 4.23 13.67
N LEU A 101 -6.78 3.72 12.46
CA LEU A 101 -7.59 2.52 12.21
C LEU A 101 -7.04 1.29 12.95
N ILE A 102 -5.73 1.07 12.89
CA ILE A 102 -5.06 -0.03 13.57
C ILE A 102 -5.14 0.11 15.09
N TYR A 103 -4.98 1.32 15.62
CA TYR A 103 -5.20 1.59 17.04
C TYR A 103 -6.65 1.33 17.45
N SER A 104 -7.62 1.76 16.65
CA SER A 104 -9.04 1.57 16.94
C SER A 104 -9.45 0.10 16.95
N HIS A 105 -8.83 -0.73 16.09
CA HIS A 105 -9.13 -2.14 15.94
C HIS A 105 -8.39 -3.00 16.97
N PHE A 106 -7.06 -2.86 17.09
CA PHE A 106 -6.22 -3.76 17.89
C PHE A 106 -5.95 -3.27 19.32
N ARG A 107 -6.25 -2.00 19.64
CA ARG A 107 -6.12 -1.39 20.96
C ARG A 107 -4.78 -1.67 21.62
N GLU A 108 -4.72 -2.61 22.56
CA GLU A 108 -3.51 -2.92 23.32
C GLU A 108 -2.40 -3.58 22.49
N LYS A 109 -2.77 -4.27 21.40
CA LYS A 109 -1.83 -4.90 20.47
C LYS A 109 -1.42 -3.98 19.32
N ALA A 110 -2.04 -2.80 19.22
CA ALA A 110 -1.84 -1.91 18.08
C ALA A 110 -0.39 -1.48 17.88
N TRP A 111 0.36 -1.24 18.96
CA TRP A 111 1.78 -0.86 18.88
C TRP A 111 2.63 -1.91 18.15
N PHE A 112 2.26 -3.18 18.25
CA PHE A 112 2.97 -4.27 17.62
C PHE A 112 2.51 -4.44 16.18
N VAL A 113 1.20 -4.45 15.94
CA VAL A 113 0.62 -4.63 14.61
C VAL A 113 0.97 -3.46 13.68
N SER A 114 1.06 -2.24 14.22
CA SER A 114 1.46 -1.05 13.44
C SER A 114 2.91 -1.06 12.98
N LEU A 115 3.75 -1.98 13.46
CA LEU A 115 5.10 -2.15 12.92
C LEU A 115 5.07 -2.45 11.43
N ALA A 116 4.00 -3.07 10.91
CA ALA A 116 3.83 -3.35 9.49
C ALA A 116 4.06 -2.14 8.56
N PHE A 117 3.68 -0.93 8.99
CA PHE A 117 3.86 0.30 8.21
C PHE A 117 5.33 0.77 8.11
N SER A 118 6.22 0.17 8.90
CA SER A 118 7.65 0.52 8.95
C SER A 118 8.48 -0.21 7.89
N ALA A 119 7.85 -1.02 7.03
CA ALA A 119 8.55 -1.69 5.94
C ALA A 119 9.16 -0.66 4.96
N SER A 120 10.38 -0.89 4.50
CA SER A 120 11.14 0.10 3.73
C SER A 120 10.52 0.45 2.38
N SER A 121 9.96 -0.54 1.70
CA SER A 121 9.18 -0.39 0.47
C SER A 121 7.97 0.53 0.65
N LEU A 122 7.29 0.44 1.79
CA LEU A 122 6.15 1.28 2.13
C LEU A 122 6.57 2.72 2.41
N VAL A 123 7.70 2.94 3.10
CA VAL A 123 8.26 4.29 3.28
C VAL A 123 8.51 4.98 1.94
N GLN A 124 8.99 4.22 0.94
CA GLN A 124 9.13 4.75 -0.43
C GLN A 124 7.77 5.07 -1.06
N VAL A 125 6.75 4.23 -0.88
CA VAL A 125 5.39 4.51 -1.35
C VAL A 125 4.84 5.80 -0.73
N TYR A 126 5.10 6.04 0.56
CA TYR A 126 4.63 7.25 1.26
C TYR A 126 5.32 8.53 0.78
N ALA A 127 6.60 8.44 0.38
CA ALA A 127 7.36 9.58 -0.15
C ALA A 127 6.94 9.97 -1.59
N ASN A 128 6.59 8.99 -2.43
CA ASN A 128 6.20 9.25 -3.82
C ASN A 128 4.78 9.83 -3.92
N THR A 129 4.58 10.75 -4.87
CA THR A 129 3.23 11.28 -5.19
C THR A 129 2.46 10.22 -6.00
N TRP A 130 1.88 9.27 -5.28
CA TRP A 130 1.30 8.03 -5.77
C TRP A 130 -0.01 7.74 -5.03
N SER A 131 -1.04 7.35 -5.77
CA SER A 131 -2.37 7.04 -5.21
C SER A 131 -2.38 5.83 -4.26
N GLU A 132 -1.32 5.02 -4.30
CA GLU A 132 -1.13 3.86 -3.44
C GLU A 132 -1.31 4.20 -1.96
N THR A 133 -0.76 5.31 -1.46
CA THR A 133 -0.85 5.63 -0.03
C THR A 133 -2.30 5.86 0.43
N LEU A 134 -3.08 6.60 -0.37
CA LEU A 134 -4.50 6.82 -0.10
C LEU A 134 -5.30 5.52 -0.28
N PHE A 135 -4.95 4.71 -1.28
CA PHE A 135 -5.55 3.39 -1.49
C PHE A 135 -5.31 2.46 -0.29
N LEU A 136 -4.10 2.43 0.27
CA LEU A 136 -3.78 1.65 1.47
C LEU A 136 -4.65 2.07 2.66
N PHE A 137 -4.90 3.36 2.85
CA PHE A 137 -5.80 3.84 3.90
C PHE A 137 -7.20 3.25 3.77
N PHE A 138 -7.79 3.29 2.57
CA PHE A 138 -9.13 2.75 2.37
C PHE A 138 -9.19 1.23 2.47
N VAL A 139 -8.18 0.52 1.98
CA VAL A 139 -8.13 -0.95 2.05
C VAL A 139 -7.87 -1.43 3.48
N VAL A 140 -7.01 -0.74 4.24
CA VAL A 140 -6.83 -0.99 5.68
C VAL A 140 -8.13 -0.70 6.43
N GLY A 141 -8.84 0.37 6.10
CA GLY A 141 -10.16 0.67 6.69
C GLY A 141 -11.19 -0.40 6.39
N PHE A 142 -11.23 -0.88 5.15
CA PHE A 142 -12.08 -2.00 4.73
C PHE A 142 -11.78 -3.28 5.52
N ALA A 143 -10.49 -3.61 5.71
CA ALA A 143 -10.09 -4.80 6.44
C ALA A 143 -10.29 -4.67 7.97
N ALA A 144 -9.96 -3.51 8.55
CA ALA A 144 -10.01 -3.23 9.99
C ALA A 144 -11.43 -3.10 10.52
N GLN A 145 -12.34 -2.49 9.77
CA GLN A 145 -13.75 -2.52 10.15
C GLN A 145 -14.32 -3.86 9.71
N SER A 146 -14.11 -4.89 10.53
CA SER A 146 -14.77 -6.19 10.35
C SER A 146 -16.22 -5.94 9.95
N ILE A 147 -16.63 -6.52 8.84
CA ILE A 147 -17.91 -6.22 8.19
C ILE A 147 -19.09 -6.78 9.03
N GLU A 148 -18.80 -7.42 10.16
CA GLU A 148 -19.74 -7.77 11.23
C GLU A 148 -19.96 -6.63 12.23
N ALA A 149 -18.95 -5.78 12.48
CA ALA A 149 -19.00 -4.69 13.45
C ALA A 149 -19.56 -3.38 12.88
N MET A 150 -19.95 -3.34 11.60
CA MET A 150 -20.57 -2.16 10.99
C MET A 150 -22.04 -2.06 11.41
N PRO A 151 -22.43 -1.09 12.26
CA PRO A 151 -23.80 -0.96 12.73
C PRO A 151 -24.78 -0.62 11.60
N THR A 152 -24.24 -0.07 10.50
CA THR A 152 -24.99 0.36 9.32
C THR A 152 -24.55 -0.42 8.09
N LYS A 153 -25.53 -0.89 7.30
CA LYS A 153 -25.39 -1.71 6.08
C LYS A 153 -24.56 -1.09 4.93
N VAL A 154 -23.97 0.10 5.14
CA VAL A 154 -23.30 0.96 4.15
C VAL A 154 -21.79 1.11 4.38
N GLY A 155 -21.27 0.76 5.56
CA GLY A 155 -19.86 1.01 5.92
C GLY A 155 -18.84 0.34 4.98
N GLY A 156 -19.12 -0.88 4.50
CA GLY A 156 -18.21 -1.61 3.61
C GLY A 156 -18.17 -1.00 2.22
N ALA A 157 -19.30 -0.45 1.76
CA ALA A 157 -19.38 0.27 0.50
C ALA A 157 -18.59 1.58 0.57
N PHE A 158 -18.61 2.31 1.69
CA PHE A 158 -17.81 3.53 1.86
C PHE A 158 -16.31 3.27 1.66
N TRP A 159 -15.76 2.27 2.37
CA TRP A 159 -14.34 1.92 2.23
C TRP A 159 -14.00 1.42 0.83
N ALA A 160 -14.86 0.60 0.23
CA ALA A 160 -14.66 0.10 -1.13
C ALA A 160 -14.73 1.21 -2.19
N ILE A 161 -15.68 2.15 -2.07
CA ILE A 161 -15.81 3.32 -2.94
C ILE A 161 -14.57 4.21 -2.82
N GLY A 162 -14.11 4.51 -1.61
CA GLY A 162 -12.90 5.31 -1.40
C GLY A 162 -11.64 4.64 -1.97
N ALA A 163 -11.52 3.31 -1.80
CA ALA A 163 -10.46 2.53 -2.43
C ALA A 163 -10.54 2.59 -3.95
N PHE A 164 -11.73 2.46 -4.55
CA PHE A 164 -11.94 2.55 -5.99
C PHE A 164 -11.62 3.93 -6.55
N LEU A 165 -12.08 4.97 -5.87
CA LEU A 165 -11.76 6.36 -6.21
C LEU A 165 -10.27 6.66 -6.03
N SER A 166 -9.50 5.83 -5.32
CA SER A 166 -8.05 5.95 -5.31
C SER A 166 -7.43 5.16 -6.47
N ARG A 167 -7.90 3.93 -6.71
CA ARG A 167 -7.40 3.01 -7.75
C ARG A 167 -8.48 2.06 -8.25
N TYR A 168 -8.59 1.90 -9.57
CA TYR A 168 -9.50 0.91 -10.18
C TYR A 168 -9.25 -0.53 -9.73
N ALA A 169 -8.02 -0.84 -9.28
CA ALA A 169 -7.71 -2.15 -8.72
C ALA A 169 -8.69 -2.57 -7.60
N ALA A 170 -9.27 -1.61 -6.86
CA ALA A 170 -10.24 -1.84 -5.79
C ALA A 170 -11.49 -2.62 -6.22
N VAL A 171 -11.76 -2.79 -7.51
CA VAL A 171 -12.87 -3.65 -7.99
C VAL A 171 -12.81 -5.04 -7.34
N PHE A 172 -11.60 -5.52 -6.99
CA PHE A 172 -11.43 -6.78 -6.27
C PHE A 172 -12.25 -6.89 -4.97
N LEU A 173 -12.52 -5.76 -4.29
CA LEU A 173 -13.29 -5.73 -3.04
C LEU A 173 -14.73 -6.19 -3.25
N ALA A 174 -15.27 -6.11 -4.46
CA ALA A 174 -16.58 -6.68 -4.78
C ALA A 174 -16.57 -8.20 -4.57
N PHE A 175 -15.51 -8.90 -5.01
CA PHE A 175 -15.39 -10.35 -4.79
C PHE A 175 -15.29 -10.68 -3.31
N VAL A 176 -14.53 -9.89 -2.54
CA VAL A 176 -14.42 -10.08 -1.08
C VAL A 176 -15.79 -9.93 -0.41
N LEU A 177 -16.55 -8.88 -0.76
CA LEU A 177 -17.91 -8.67 -0.25
C LEU A 177 -18.85 -9.82 -0.62
N LEU A 178 -18.76 -10.35 -1.85
CA LEU A 178 -19.59 -11.46 -2.31
C LEU A 178 -19.26 -12.78 -1.59
N ILE A 179 -17.98 -13.10 -1.44
CA ILE A 179 -17.51 -14.29 -0.69
C ILE A 179 -18.01 -14.24 0.76
N GLN A 180 -17.99 -13.05 1.35
CA GLN A 180 -18.49 -12.80 2.71
C GLN A 180 -20.02 -12.65 2.79
N ARG A 181 -20.74 -12.90 1.69
CA ARG A 181 -22.21 -12.86 1.58
C ARG A 181 -22.84 -11.49 1.88
N LYS A 182 -22.10 -10.40 1.65
CA LYS A 182 -22.54 -9.02 1.86
C LYS A 182 -23.13 -8.43 0.58
N PHE A 183 -24.14 -9.10 0.02
CA PHE A 183 -24.70 -8.82 -1.30
C PHE A 183 -25.19 -7.38 -1.49
N ARG A 184 -25.80 -6.76 -0.47
CA ARG A 184 -26.28 -5.36 -0.57
C ARG A 184 -25.14 -4.36 -0.72
N ALA A 185 -24.08 -4.50 0.10
CA ALA A 185 -22.90 -3.65 -0.01
C ALA A 185 -22.19 -3.87 -1.36
N ALA A 186 -22.08 -5.14 -1.80
CA ALA A 186 -21.55 -5.47 -3.11
C ALA A 186 -22.38 -4.82 -4.24
N LEU A 187 -23.71 -4.87 -4.16
CA LEU A 187 -24.60 -4.25 -5.15
C LEU A 187 -24.40 -2.73 -5.21
N TYR A 188 -24.44 -2.03 -4.08
CA TYR A 188 -24.23 -0.58 -4.06
C TYR A 188 -22.84 -0.20 -4.59
N TYR A 189 -21.82 -0.95 -4.21
CA TYR A 189 -20.47 -0.74 -4.70
C TYR A 189 -20.36 -0.97 -6.21
N LEU A 190 -20.92 -2.07 -6.73
CA LEU A 190 -20.92 -2.38 -8.16
C LEU A 190 -21.72 -1.38 -8.98
N LEU A 191 -22.86 -0.90 -8.48
CA LEU A 191 -23.63 0.18 -9.12
C LEU A 191 -22.82 1.47 -9.19
N PHE A 192 -22.09 1.82 -8.13
CA PHE A 192 -21.19 2.97 -8.12
C PHE A 192 -20.06 2.80 -9.16
N VAL A 193 -19.38 1.64 -9.16
CA VAL A 193 -18.32 1.33 -10.12
C VAL A 193 -18.84 1.42 -11.56
N ALA A 194 -20.00 0.80 -11.85
CA ALA A 194 -20.61 0.84 -13.17
C ALA A 194 -20.95 2.28 -13.60
N GLY A 195 -21.58 3.06 -12.72
CA GLY A 195 -21.89 4.47 -12.99
C GLY A 195 -20.63 5.30 -13.27
N TYR A 196 -19.57 5.10 -12.49
CA TYR A 196 -18.29 5.80 -12.68
C TYR A 196 -17.64 5.42 -14.01
N LEU A 197 -17.57 4.12 -14.34
CA LEU A 197 -16.98 3.66 -15.60
C LEU A 197 -17.82 4.07 -16.81
N LEU A 198 -19.15 4.12 -16.70
CA LEU A 198 -20.02 4.67 -17.75
C LEU A 198 -19.81 6.17 -17.93
N PHE A 199 -19.58 6.91 -16.85
CA PHE A 199 -19.22 8.33 -16.93
C PHE A 199 -17.86 8.52 -17.64
N ASN A 200 -16.85 7.72 -17.31
CA ASN A 200 -15.59 7.71 -18.05
C ASN A 200 -15.83 7.42 -19.53
N PHE A 201 -16.60 6.38 -19.86
CA PHE A 201 -16.91 6.00 -21.23
C PHE A 201 -17.63 7.12 -21.99
N TYR A 202 -18.56 7.82 -21.34
CA TYR A 202 -19.22 8.98 -21.93
C TYR A 202 -18.21 10.04 -22.36
N GLN A 203 -17.23 10.34 -21.50
CA GLN A 203 -16.19 11.35 -21.71
C GLN A 203 -15.09 10.93 -22.70
N THR A 204 -14.59 9.69 -22.62
CA THR A 204 -13.38 9.25 -23.35
C THR A 204 -13.62 8.17 -24.39
N LYS A 205 -14.84 7.61 -24.46
CA LYS A 205 -15.17 6.40 -25.24
C LYS A 205 -14.42 5.13 -24.81
N THR A 206 -13.82 5.16 -23.62
CA THR A 206 -13.16 4.03 -22.97
C THR A 206 -13.59 3.97 -21.51
N PHE A 207 -13.72 2.76 -20.94
CA PHE A 207 -14.06 2.64 -19.51
C PHE A 207 -12.89 3.09 -18.60
N THR A 208 -11.66 2.87 -19.06
CA THR A 208 -10.42 3.32 -18.44
C THR A 208 -9.51 3.90 -19.53
N GLY A 209 -8.77 4.96 -19.20
CA GLY A 209 -8.06 5.79 -20.17
C GLY A 209 -6.70 5.27 -20.63
N GLY A 210 -6.31 4.05 -20.29
CA GLY A 210 -4.97 3.52 -20.57
C GLY A 210 -5.00 2.43 -21.64
N HIS A 211 -4.43 2.70 -22.82
CA HIS A 211 -3.91 1.63 -23.68
C HIS A 211 -2.49 1.30 -23.20
N GLY A 212 -2.19 0.01 -23.03
CA GLY A 212 -0.85 -0.43 -22.63
C GLY A 212 0.21 -0.08 -23.66
N PHE A 213 1.24 0.62 -23.22
CA PHE A 213 2.40 0.96 -24.05
C PHE A 213 3.51 -0.09 -23.90
N TRP A 214 3.26 -1.35 -24.23
CA TRP A 214 4.33 -2.36 -24.14
C TRP A 214 4.31 -3.35 -25.30
N PRO A 215 5.50 -3.71 -25.81
CA PRO A 215 5.63 -4.66 -26.91
C PRO A 215 5.11 -6.04 -26.49
N ASP A 216 4.58 -6.77 -27.47
CA ASP A 216 4.15 -8.16 -27.29
C ASP A 216 5.31 -9.00 -26.75
N GLU A 217 5.16 -9.44 -25.49
CA GLU A 217 6.13 -10.30 -24.83
C GLU A 217 5.62 -11.74 -24.77
N PRO A 218 6.50 -12.75 -24.95
CA PRO A 218 6.10 -14.14 -24.77
C PRO A 218 5.58 -14.40 -23.35
N TRP A 219 4.48 -15.14 -23.24
CA TRP A 219 3.81 -15.44 -21.96
C TRP A 219 4.76 -16.02 -20.90
N LEU A 220 5.67 -16.93 -21.28
CA LEU A 220 6.64 -17.52 -20.35
C LEU A 220 7.60 -16.47 -19.76
N SER A 221 8.06 -15.52 -20.57
CA SER A 221 8.93 -14.42 -20.13
C SER A 221 8.20 -13.51 -19.14
N ARG A 222 6.91 -13.28 -19.37
CA ARG A 222 6.03 -12.54 -18.46
C ARG A 222 5.83 -13.26 -17.13
N VAL A 223 5.58 -14.56 -17.15
CA VAL A 223 5.48 -15.38 -15.93
C VAL A 223 6.79 -15.33 -15.16
N GLY A 224 7.94 -15.51 -15.84
CA GLY A 224 9.27 -15.42 -15.23
C GLY A 224 9.52 -14.06 -14.57
N ARG A 225 9.16 -12.96 -15.23
CA ARG A 225 9.25 -11.61 -14.66
C ARG A 225 8.31 -11.43 -13.47
N GLY A 226 7.11 -11.99 -13.53
CA GLY A 226 6.13 -11.95 -12.44
C GLY A 226 6.65 -12.68 -11.19
N ILE A 227 7.20 -13.88 -11.36
CA ILE A 227 7.84 -14.67 -10.28
C ILE A 227 9.02 -13.91 -9.70
N ARG A 228 9.86 -13.30 -10.55
CA ARG A 228 10.96 -12.44 -10.08
C ARG A 228 10.43 -11.25 -9.27
N GLY A 229 9.37 -10.59 -9.72
CA GLY A 229 8.74 -9.49 -8.99
C GLY A 229 8.21 -9.91 -7.63
N LEU A 230 7.54 -11.06 -7.55
CA LEU A 230 7.10 -11.66 -6.28
C LEU A 230 8.28 -12.05 -5.38
N GLY A 231 9.38 -12.55 -5.95
CA GLY A 231 10.61 -12.86 -5.21
C GLY A 231 11.32 -11.61 -4.68
N GLU A 232 11.40 -10.55 -5.49
CA GLU A 232 11.91 -9.24 -5.06
C GLU A 232 11.03 -8.65 -3.94
N GLU A 233 9.72 -8.86 -4.02
CA GLU A 233 8.78 -8.48 -2.98
C GLU A 233 8.90 -9.38 -1.75
N LEU A 234 9.24 -10.67 -1.84
CA LEU A 234 9.50 -11.53 -0.67
C LEU A 234 10.80 -11.15 0.05
N LEU A 235 11.78 -10.63 -0.70
CA LEU A 235 12.97 -9.97 -0.16
C LEU A 235 12.66 -8.56 0.39
N PHE A 236 11.37 -8.20 0.46
CA PHE A 236 10.64 -7.00 0.91
C PHE A 236 11.37 -6.05 1.86
N PHE A 237 12.12 -6.64 2.79
CA PHE A 237 12.66 -5.96 3.94
C PHE A 237 14.14 -5.62 3.78
N ALA A 238 14.89 -6.36 2.97
CA ALA A 238 16.34 -6.40 3.01
C ALA A 238 17.05 -5.48 2.01
N VAL A 239 16.67 -5.51 0.74
CA VAL A 239 17.48 -4.89 -0.32
C VAL A 239 16.59 -4.40 -1.44
N ARG A 240 16.15 -3.14 -1.39
CA ARG A 240 15.54 -2.53 -2.56
C ARG A 240 15.75 -1.04 -2.59
N ASP A 241 17.01 -0.65 -2.45
CA ASP A 241 17.35 0.71 -2.79
C ASP A 241 17.54 0.81 -4.31
N TRP A 242 16.77 1.70 -4.95
CA TRP A 242 17.09 2.22 -6.28
C TRP A 242 18.56 2.71 -6.31
N GLY A 243 19.07 3.16 -5.16
CA GLY A 243 20.47 3.48 -4.93
C GLY A 243 21.46 2.36 -5.25
N LEU A 244 21.15 1.07 -5.00
CA LEU A 244 22.09 -0.02 -5.36
C LEU A 244 22.19 -0.25 -6.87
N LYS A 245 21.14 0.12 -7.63
CA LYS A 245 21.19 0.14 -9.09
C LYS A 245 21.91 1.38 -9.61
N ASN A 246 22.03 2.43 -8.81
CA ASN A 246 22.89 3.57 -9.10
C ASN A 246 24.34 3.21 -8.79
N THR A 247 25.13 3.05 -9.85
CA THR A 247 26.59 2.79 -9.82
C THR A 247 27.43 3.88 -9.13
N ALA A 248 26.82 4.99 -8.71
CA ALA A 248 27.48 6.15 -8.11
C ALA A 248 27.55 6.15 -6.57
N LEU A 249 27.01 5.14 -5.86
CA LEU A 249 27.12 5.10 -4.40
C LEU A 249 28.55 4.82 -3.93
N VAL A 250 28.98 5.55 -2.90
CA VAL A 250 30.24 5.29 -2.17
C VAL A 250 30.17 3.90 -1.53
N ASP A 251 31.29 3.17 -1.51
CA ASP A 251 31.32 1.78 -1.04
C ASP A 251 30.87 1.61 0.42
N SER A 252 31.10 2.61 1.28
CA SER A 252 30.62 2.61 2.66
C SER A 252 29.09 2.52 2.75
N VAL A 253 28.36 3.21 1.85
CA VAL A 253 26.90 3.16 1.77
C VAL A 253 26.43 1.79 1.30
N LYS A 254 27.11 1.20 0.31
CA LYS A 254 26.79 -0.16 -0.15
C LYS A 254 26.96 -1.18 0.97
N TRP A 255 28.05 -1.11 1.73
CA TRP A 255 28.29 -1.98 2.88
C TRP A 255 27.27 -1.78 4.01
N LEU A 256 26.84 -0.54 4.26
CA LEU A 256 25.74 -0.27 5.19
C LEU A 256 24.45 -0.97 4.73
N ILE A 257 24.10 -0.86 3.45
CA ILE A 257 22.92 -1.52 2.89
C ILE A 257 23.01 -3.04 3.05
N TYR A 258 24.13 -3.64 2.65
CA TYR A 258 24.33 -5.09 2.77
C TYR A 258 24.37 -5.55 4.22
N GLY A 259 24.95 -4.76 5.13
CA GLY A 259 24.98 -5.04 6.56
C GLY A 259 23.58 -5.03 7.18
N VAL A 260 22.74 -4.05 6.85
CA VAL A 260 21.34 -3.98 7.29
C VAL A 260 20.53 -5.18 6.76
N ALA A 261 20.70 -5.50 5.48
CA ALA A 261 20.06 -6.64 4.83
C ALA A 261 20.44 -7.97 5.51
N LEU A 262 21.73 -8.19 5.76
CA LEU A 262 22.24 -9.35 6.47
C LEU A 262 21.66 -9.42 7.89
N GLY A 263 21.63 -8.28 8.59
CA GLY A 263 21.00 -8.16 9.90
C GLY A 263 19.54 -8.61 9.89
N GLN A 264 18.75 -8.20 8.88
CA GLN A 264 17.36 -8.62 8.75
C GLN A 264 17.22 -10.13 8.46
N VAL A 265 18.09 -10.71 7.63
CA VAL A 265 18.11 -12.17 7.40
C VAL A 265 18.41 -12.94 8.69
N ILE A 266 19.37 -12.46 9.49
CA ILE A 266 19.69 -13.06 10.79
C ILE A 266 18.47 -12.98 11.72
N VAL A 267 17.82 -11.82 11.80
CA VAL A 267 16.64 -11.63 12.67
C VAL A 267 15.48 -12.52 12.23
N VAL A 268 15.19 -12.61 10.94
CA VAL A 268 14.18 -13.54 10.40
C VAL A 268 14.53 -14.99 10.74
N SER A 269 15.80 -15.37 10.63
CA SER A 269 16.26 -16.73 10.99
C SER A 269 16.02 -17.04 12.47
N LEU A 270 16.25 -16.07 13.37
CA LEU A 270 15.96 -16.21 14.80
C LEU A 270 14.45 -16.31 15.07
N MET A 271 13.64 -15.49 14.39
CA MET A 271 12.17 -15.56 14.48
C MET A 271 11.66 -16.93 14.04
N MET A 272 12.14 -17.43 12.90
CA MET A 272 11.79 -18.75 12.38
C MET A 272 12.22 -19.87 13.33
N ARG A 273 13.39 -19.76 13.95
CA ARG A 273 13.85 -20.72 14.96
C ARG A 273 12.89 -20.79 16.15
N GLU A 274 12.48 -19.65 16.70
CA GLU A 274 11.55 -19.63 17.83
C GLU A 274 10.14 -20.06 17.43
N PHE A 275 9.71 -19.72 16.23
CA PHE A 275 8.46 -20.22 15.64
C PHE A 275 8.47 -21.75 15.55
N TRP A 276 9.51 -22.37 14.96
CA TRP A 276 9.59 -23.82 14.83
C TRP A 276 9.64 -24.55 16.19
N LYS A 277 10.33 -23.98 17.18
CA LYS A 277 10.29 -24.51 18.56
C LYS A 277 8.88 -24.45 19.15
N TRP A 278 8.16 -23.37 18.92
CA TRP A 278 6.79 -23.22 19.41
C TRP A 278 5.83 -24.21 18.73
N VAL A 279 5.91 -24.35 17.40
CA VAL A 279 5.10 -25.28 16.61
C VAL A 279 5.25 -26.73 17.09
N LYS A 280 6.48 -27.17 17.39
CA LYS A 280 6.74 -28.52 17.92
C LYS A 280 5.99 -28.82 19.23
N GLY A 281 5.65 -27.79 20.02
CA GLY A 281 4.96 -27.96 21.30
C GLY A 281 3.45 -27.70 21.28
N HIS A 282 2.91 -27.02 20.26
CA HIS A 282 1.53 -26.50 20.29
C HIS A 282 0.70 -26.83 19.03
N GLY A 283 1.31 -27.38 17.97
CA GLY A 283 0.66 -27.51 16.66
C GLY A 283 0.48 -26.16 15.96
N ILE A 284 0.17 -26.17 14.65
CA ILE A 284 -0.07 -24.94 13.88
C ILE A 284 -1.57 -24.67 13.84
N ASP A 285 -2.03 -23.60 14.49
CA ASP A 285 -3.37 -23.07 14.25
C ASP A 285 -3.38 -22.20 12.97
N ALA A 286 -3.30 -22.87 11.82
CA ALA A 286 -3.41 -22.23 10.51
C ALA A 286 -4.83 -21.66 10.26
N TYR A 287 -5.82 -22.20 10.97
CA TYR A 287 -7.21 -21.79 10.85
C TYR A 287 -7.46 -20.40 11.44
N GLY A 288 -6.75 -20.02 12.50
CA GLY A 288 -6.77 -18.66 13.05
C GLY A 288 -6.31 -17.58 12.05
N MET A 289 -5.28 -17.86 11.25
CA MET A 289 -4.74 -16.89 10.29
C MET A 289 -5.68 -16.66 9.09
N THR A 290 -6.31 -17.73 8.58
CA THR A 290 -7.23 -17.63 7.43
C THR A 290 -8.55 -16.92 7.77
N LYS A 291 -8.86 -16.77 9.06
CA LYS A 291 -9.98 -15.96 9.55
C LYS A 291 -9.69 -14.47 9.64
N SER A 292 -8.43 -14.03 9.60
CA SER A 292 -8.10 -12.60 9.62
C SER A 292 -8.69 -11.91 8.39
N SER A 293 -9.44 -10.82 8.62
CA SER A 293 -9.98 -9.97 7.54
C SER A 293 -8.86 -9.40 6.67
N PHE A 294 -7.76 -8.99 7.30
CA PHE A 294 -6.56 -8.51 6.60
C PHE A 294 -5.98 -9.60 5.68
N PHE A 295 -5.92 -10.85 6.15
CA PHE A 295 -5.45 -11.97 5.33
C PHE A 295 -6.36 -12.18 4.12
N GLN A 296 -7.69 -12.24 4.32
CA GLN A 296 -8.65 -12.46 3.24
C GLN A 296 -8.61 -11.35 2.18
N VAL A 297 -8.57 -10.09 2.61
CA VAL A 297 -8.44 -8.93 1.70
C VAL A 297 -7.09 -8.95 0.99
N GLY A 298 -6.01 -9.32 1.68
CA GLY A 298 -4.67 -9.48 1.12
C GLY A 298 -4.60 -10.54 0.02
N VAL A 299 -5.17 -11.73 0.27
CA VAL A 299 -5.32 -12.80 -0.73
C VAL A 299 -6.16 -12.32 -1.91
N GLY A 300 -7.31 -11.69 -1.65
CA GLY A 300 -8.18 -11.17 -2.70
C GLY A 300 -7.46 -10.17 -3.62
N TYR A 301 -6.71 -9.23 -3.03
CA TYR A 301 -5.93 -8.26 -3.79
C TYR A 301 -4.79 -8.93 -4.57
N LEU A 302 -4.06 -9.86 -3.97
CA LEU A 302 -2.95 -10.55 -4.62
C LEU A 302 -3.44 -11.36 -5.82
N LEU A 303 -4.48 -12.18 -5.63
CA LEU A 303 -5.07 -12.99 -6.70
C LEU A 303 -5.61 -12.11 -7.83
N PHE A 304 -6.32 -11.03 -7.51
CA PHE A 304 -6.79 -10.07 -8.50
C PHE A 304 -5.62 -9.45 -9.26
N THR A 305 -4.59 -8.97 -8.57
CA THR A 305 -3.44 -8.32 -9.19
C THR A 305 -2.67 -9.29 -10.09
N ILE A 306 -2.50 -10.55 -9.68
CA ILE A 306 -1.90 -11.60 -10.52
C ILE A 306 -2.80 -11.91 -11.73
N ALA A 307 -4.11 -12.03 -11.54
CA ALA A 307 -5.03 -12.30 -12.63
C ALA A 307 -5.01 -11.17 -13.69
N ILE A 308 -5.09 -9.91 -13.26
CA ILE A 308 -4.97 -8.76 -14.18
C ILE A 308 -3.56 -8.74 -14.80
N TYR A 309 -2.50 -8.99 -14.04
CA TYR A 309 -1.15 -9.08 -14.59
C TYR A 309 -1.03 -10.15 -15.68
N LEU A 310 -1.64 -11.31 -15.52
CA LEU A 310 -1.55 -12.39 -16.50
C LEU A 310 -2.45 -12.16 -17.73
N THR A 311 -3.47 -11.31 -17.62
CA THR A 311 -4.48 -11.10 -18.67
C THR A 311 -4.31 -9.79 -19.43
N ASP A 312 -3.82 -8.74 -18.79
CA ASP A 312 -3.67 -7.41 -19.37
C ASP A 312 -2.21 -7.12 -19.70
N THR A 313 -1.85 -7.23 -20.99
CA THR A 313 -0.48 -7.04 -21.48
C THR A 313 0.11 -5.66 -21.17
N SER A 314 -0.73 -4.65 -20.88
CA SER A 314 -0.31 -3.31 -20.48
C SER A 314 0.48 -3.25 -19.17
N ILE A 315 0.41 -4.30 -18.35
CA ILE A 315 1.11 -4.34 -17.08
C ILE A 315 2.56 -4.78 -17.25
N GLU A 316 3.47 -3.84 -17.08
CA GLU A 316 4.92 -4.04 -17.22
C GLU A 316 5.50 -5.09 -16.26
N SER A 317 5.14 -5.04 -14.96
CA SER A 317 5.64 -5.98 -13.96
C SER A 317 4.85 -5.95 -12.64
N LEU A 318 4.97 -7.03 -11.86
CA LEU A 318 4.57 -7.10 -10.45
C LEU A 318 5.69 -6.53 -9.56
N TYR A 319 5.94 -5.22 -9.66
CA TYR A 319 6.91 -4.54 -8.80
C TYR A 319 6.26 -4.07 -7.49
N PHE A 320 7.09 -3.78 -6.49
CA PHE A 320 6.69 -3.46 -5.11
C PHE A 320 5.51 -2.50 -4.97
N ARG A 321 5.42 -1.46 -5.80
CA ARG A 321 4.32 -0.49 -5.74
C ARG A 321 2.96 -1.16 -5.94
N ARG A 322 2.88 -2.13 -6.85
CA ARG A 322 1.65 -2.88 -7.13
C ARG A 322 1.38 -3.95 -6.08
N LEU A 323 2.41 -4.52 -5.48
CA LEU A 323 2.29 -5.58 -4.46
C LEU A 323 2.17 -5.03 -3.02
N ALA A 324 2.54 -3.77 -2.77
CA ALA A 324 2.53 -3.12 -1.48
C ALA A 324 1.22 -3.29 -0.70
N PRO A 325 0.01 -3.21 -1.32
CA PRO A 325 -1.23 -3.48 -0.60
C PRO A 325 -1.34 -4.91 -0.08
N ALA A 326 -1.00 -5.93 -0.89
CA ALA A 326 -0.97 -7.31 -0.43
C ALA A 326 0.08 -7.50 0.68
N SER A 327 1.30 -6.99 0.46
CA SER A 327 2.41 -7.15 1.40
C SER A 327 2.12 -6.52 2.75
N LEU A 328 1.53 -5.31 2.78
CA LEU A 328 1.07 -4.67 4.02
C LEU A 328 0.01 -5.52 4.72
N LEU A 329 -1.04 -5.93 4.01
CA LEU A 329 -2.16 -6.68 4.59
C LEU A 329 -1.72 -8.04 5.15
N PHE A 330 -0.84 -8.76 4.45
CA PHE A 330 -0.26 -10.00 4.96
C PHE A 330 0.62 -9.75 6.18
N THR A 331 1.43 -8.69 6.17
CA THR A 331 2.27 -8.34 7.33
C THR A 331 1.40 -8.00 8.55
N VAL A 332 0.34 -7.21 8.36
CA VAL A 332 -0.64 -6.92 9.42
C VAL A 332 -1.29 -8.20 9.93
N ALA A 333 -1.74 -9.10 9.05
CA ALA A 333 -2.35 -10.38 9.43
C ALA A 333 -1.40 -11.30 10.20
N VAL A 334 -0.13 -11.36 9.80
CA VAL A 334 0.90 -12.14 10.51
C VAL A 334 1.17 -11.54 11.89
N LEU A 335 1.31 -10.22 12.00
CA LEU A 335 1.54 -9.56 13.30
C LEU A 335 0.33 -9.69 14.21
N GLU A 336 -0.88 -9.57 13.68
CA GLU A 336 -2.13 -9.86 14.38
C GLU A 336 -2.08 -11.29 14.93
N TRP A 337 -1.88 -12.29 14.07
CA TRP A 337 -1.88 -13.70 14.47
C TRP A 337 -0.81 -13.98 15.52
N VAL A 338 0.42 -13.51 15.34
CA VAL A 338 1.49 -13.65 16.34
C VAL A 338 1.09 -13.00 17.66
N SER A 339 0.45 -11.82 17.64
CA SER A 339 0.07 -11.10 18.86
C SER A 339 -0.98 -11.82 19.71
N LEU A 340 -1.76 -12.73 19.09
CA LEU A 340 -2.74 -13.59 19.76
C LEU A 340 -2.06 -14.81 20.42
N GLN A 341 -0.92 -15.26 19.89
CA GLN A 341 -0.17 -16.40 20.43
C GLN A 341 0.74 -15.98 21.58
N LYS A 342 0.22 -15.86 22.81
CA LYS A 342 0.93 -15.30 24.00
C LYS A 342 2.39 -15.76 24.15
N VAL A 343 2.66 -17.07 24.09
CA VAL A 343 4.02 -17.62 24.29
C VAL A 343 4.94 -17.24 23.14
N LEU A 344 4.48 -17.36 21.90
CA LEU A 344 5.25 -17.00 20.70
C LEU A 344 5.51 -15.49 20.67
N PHE A 345 4.50 -14.69 20.98
CA PHE A 345 4.57 -13.24 21.04
C PHE A 345 5.64 -12.76 22.00
N GLU A 346 5.63 -13.24 23.25
CA GLU A 346 6.61 -12.82 24.27
C GLU A 346 8.05 -13.18 23.87
N ARG A 347 8.24 -14.30 23.15
CA ARG A 347 9.56 -14.74 22.67
C ARG A 347 10.07 -14.00 21.43
N THR A 348 9.16 -13.50 20.58
CA THR A 348 9.52 -12.99 19.25
C THR A 348 9.29 -11.49 19.07
N LYS A 349 8.51 -10.82 19.94
CA LYS A 349 8.10 -9.42 19.74
C LYS A 349 9.27 -8.48 19.50
N TRP A 350 10.39 -8.65 20.21
CA TRP A 350 11.56 -7.79 20.05
C TRP A 350 12.36 -8.08 18.78
N TYR A 351 12.30 -9.30 18.24
CA TYR A 351 12.87 -9.60 16.93
C TYR A 351 12.09 -8.89 15.82
N PHE A 352 10.75 -8.90 15.90
CA PHE A 352 9.93 -8.10 14.98
C PHE A 352 10.24 -6.61 15.11
N VAL A 353 10.32 -6.05 16.33
CA VAL A 353 10.71 -4.65 16.53
C VAL A 353 12.06 -4.35 15.88
N LEU A 354 13.08 -5.17 16.15
CA LEU A 354 14.41 -4.99 15.58
C LEU A 354 14.40 -5.06 14.05
N PHE A 355 13.64 -6.00 13.48
CA PHE A 355 13.48 -6.16 12.05
C PHE A 355 12.92 -4.90 11.37
N PHE A 356 11.86 -4.32 11.92
CA PHE A 356 11.27 -3.10 11.40
C PHE A 356 12.11 -1.85 11.67
N VAL A 357 12.86 -1.81 12.78
CA VAL A 357 13.87 -0.75 13.00
C VAL A 357 14.94 -0.80 11.90
N LEU A 358 15.43 -1.99 11.56
CA LEU A 358 16.36 -2.17 10.44
C LEU A 358 15.75 -1.74 9.10
N SER A 359 14.45 -2.01 8.87
CA SER A 359 13.73 -1.51 7.69
C SER A 359 13.66 0.03 7.64
N ILE A 360 13.44 0.69 8.78
CA ILE A 360 13.46 2.16 8.86
C ILE A 360 14.87 2.69 8.58
N ILE A 361 15.91 2.11 9.19
CA ILE A 361 17.30 2.50 8.96
C ILE A 361 17.65 2.37 7.47
N HIS A 362 17.22 1.28 6.83
CA HIS A 362 17.41 1.09 5.39
C HIS A 362 16.75 2.18 4.54
N SER A 363 15.67 2.80 5.05
CA SER A 363 14.87 3.80 4.34
C SER A 363 15.39 5.23 4.46
N ILE A 364 16.27 5.50 5.42
CA ILE A 364 16.91 6.80 5.60
C ILE A 364 17.66 7.15 4.31
N PRO A 365 17.58 8.41 3.82
CA PRO A 365 18.37 8.85 2.67
C PRO A 365 19.87 8.65 2.94
N LYS A 366 20.61 8.24 1.91
CA LYS A 366 22.02 7.84 1.99
C LYS A 366 22.90 8.77 1.19
#